data_AF-A0A2S0WRL7-F1
#
_entry.id   AF-A0A2S0WRL7-F1
#
_cell.length_a   1.000
_cell.length_b   1.000
_cell.length_c   1.000
_cell.angle_alpha   90.00
_cell.angle_beta   90.00
_cell.angle_gamma   90.00
#
_symmetry.space_group_name_H-M   'P 1'
#
loop_
_entity.id
_entity.type
_entity.pdbx_description
1 polymer ?
#
loop_
_entity_poly.entity_id
_entity_poly.type
_entity_poly.pdbx_seq_one_letter_code
_entity_poly.pdbx_strand_id
1 'polypeptide(L)'
;MSTAADILADAFGRIGEGAEIAVDGLSPEDLAHRIAPDANTIGWLVWHLLRVQDAQIADVAGTDEVWTSAGWQQRFGLPFDAAETGYGQSSDEVGAVTTTSELLVGYARAVTQVTQEYVNALSNDDLDRIVDESWDPPVTLAVRLVSILDDDLKHLGQAEYVKGLL
;
A
#
# COMPACT_ATOMS: atom_id res chain seq x y z
N MET A 1 -10.34 26.19 -8.61
CA MET A 1 -8.93 26.05 -8.22
C MET A 1 -8.83 24.72 -7.51
N SER A 2 -7.88 23.87 -7.88
CA SER A 2 -7.68 22.58 -7.20
C SER A 2 -7.16 22.81 -5.77
N THR A 3 -7.64 22.00 -4.84
CA THR A 3 -7.25 21.97 -3.42
C THR A 3 -6.10 20.98 -3.20
N ALA A 4 -5.50 20.98 -2.00
CA ALA A 4 -4.53 19.95 -1.64
C ALA A 4 -5.17 18.55 -1.61
N ALA A 5 -6.42 18.46 -1.15
CA ALA A 5 -7.21 17.22 -1.20
C ALA A 5 -7.38 16.69 -2.63
N ASP A 6 -7.67 17.56 -3.61
CA ASP A 6 -7.78 17.14 -5.03
C ASP A 6 -6.46 16.55 -5.56
N ILE A 7 -5.31 17.11 -5.15
CA ILE A 7 -3.98 16.62 -5.56
C ILE A 7 -3.70 15.26 -4.90
N LEU A 8 -3.98 15.12 -3.61
CA LEU A 8 -3.79 13.87 -2.87
C LEU A 8 -4.72 12.76 -3.42
N ALA A 9 -5.98 13.08 -3.69
CA ALA A 9 -6.94 12.18 -4.30
C ALA A 9 -6.46 11.69 -5.68
N ASP A 10 -5.99 12.58 -6.56
CA ASP A 10 -5.42 12.17 -7.86
C ASP A 10 -4.18 11.26 -7.67
N ALA A 11 -3.27 11.62 -6.76
CA ALA A 11 -2.05 10.86 -6.52
C ALA A 11 -2.33 9.43 -6.00
N PHE A 12 -3.17 9.29 -4.96
CA PHE A 12 -3.56 7.98 -4.43
C PHE A 12 -4.41 7.18 -5.42
N GLY A 13 -5.22 7.84 -6.25
CA GLY A 13 -5.99 7.17 -7.30
C GLY A 13 -5.09 6.47 -8.30
N ARG A 14 -4.01 7.13 -8.73
CA ARG A 14 -3.01 6.56 -9.64
C ARG A 14 -2.28 5.36 -9.05
N ILE A 15 -2.03 5.35 -7.74
CA ILE A 15 -1.42 4.19 -7.05
C ILE A 15 -2.35 2.98 -7.13
N GLY A 16 -3.64 3.16 -6.84
CA GLY A 16 -4.64 2.09 -6.95
C GLY A 16 -4.71 1.50 -8.37
N GLU A 17 -4.84 2.36 -9.38
CA GLU A 17 -4.84 1.94 -10.79
C GLU A 17 -3.53 1.25 -11.20
N GLY A 18 -2.38 1.80 -10.77
CA GLY A 18 -1.07 1.24 -11.03
C GLY A 18 -0.88 -0.13 -10.41
N ALA A 19 -1.34 -0.35 -9.17
CA ALA A 19 -1.30 -1.65 -8.51
C ALA A 19 -2.09 -2.72 -9.29
N GLU A 20 -3.26 -2.37 -9.83
CA GLU A 20 -4.03 -3.27 -10.70
C GLU A 20 -3.26 -3.59 -11.99
N ILE A 21 -2.70 -2.57 -12.66
CA ILE A 21 -1.93 -2.74 -13.91
C ILE A 21 -0.66 -3.56 -13.67
N ALA A 22 0.03 -3.37 -12.54
CA ALA A 22 1.26 -4.07 -12.20
C ALA A 22 1.04 -5.59 -12.10
N VAL A 23 -0.14 -6.05 -11.72
CA VAL A 23 -0.44 -7.49 -11.57
C VAL A 23 -1.27 -8.07 -12.71
N ASP A 24 -1.77 -7.22 -13.62
CA ASP A 24 -2.60 -7.66 -14.74
C ASP A 24 -1.91 -8.73 -15.60
N GLY A 25 -2.62 -9.83 -15.86
CA GLY A 25 -2.16 -10.97 -16.64
C GLY A 25 -1.09 -11.85 -15.98
N LEU A 26 -0.64 -11.56 -14.76
CA LEU A 26 0.37 -12.36 -14.07
C LEU A 26 -0.25 -13.59 -13.40
N SER A 27 0.43 -14.73 -13.51
CA SER A 27 0.09 -15.95 -12.76
C SER A 27 0.63 -15.88 -11.32
N PRO A 28 0.18 -16.76 -10.41
CA PRO A 28 0.78 -16.86 -9.07
C PRO A 28 2.28 -17.18 -9.09
N GLU A 29 2.78 -17.88 -10.12
CA GLU A 29 4.21 -18.15 -10.30
C GLU A 29 4.98 -16.89 -10.68
N ASP A 30 4.43 -16.08 -11.60
CA ASP A 30 5.01 -14.78 -11.97
C ASP A 30 5.04 -13.82 -10.78
N LEU A 31 3.96 -13.79 -9.98
CA LEU A 31 3.88 -12.96 -8.77
C LEU A 31 4.89 -13.37 -7.70
N ALA A 32 5.22 -14.66 -7.61
CA ALA A 32 6.22 -15.20 -6.68
C ALA A 32 7.64 -15.23 -7.27
N HIS A 33 7.82 -14.85 -8.54
CA HIS A 33 9.10 -14.90 -9.22
C HIS A 33 10.11 -13.91 -8.62
N ARG A 34 11.37 -14.35 -8.52
CA ARG A 34 12.50 -13.52 -8.09
C ARG A 34 13.51 -13.36 -9.21
N ILE A 35 13.71 -12.11 -9.63
CA ILE A 35 14.73 -11.77 -10.64
C ILE A 35 16.17 -11.92 -10.11
N ALA A 36 16.36 -11.92 -8.79
CA ALA A 36 17.61 -12.20 -8.10
C ALA A 36 17.32 -12.81 -6.71
N PRO A 37 18.25 -13.57 -6.10
CA PRO A 37 18.00 -14.32 -4.86
C PRO A 37 17.34 -13.52 -3.73
N ASP A 38 17.78 -12.27 -3.52
CA ASP A 38 17.27 -11.38 -2.47
C ASP A 38 16.34 -10.27 -2.98
N ALA A 39 15.99 -10.28 -4.28
CA ALA A 39 15.07 -9.29 -4.83
C ALA A 39 13.64 -9.57 -4.39
N ASN A 40 12.87 -8.52 -4.11
CA ASN A 40 11.46 -8.62 -3.80
C ASN A 40 10.67 -9.17 -5.00
N THR A 41 9.62 -9.93 -4.71
CA THR A 41 8.69 -10.45 -5.73
C THR A 41 7.62 -9.40 -6.04
N ILE A 42 7.00 -9.48 -7.23
CA ILE A 42 5.90 -8.55 -7.60
C ILE A 42 4.75 -8.68 -6.59
N GLY A 43 4.39 -9.92 -6.22
CA GLY A 43 3.32 -10.18 -5.26
C GLY A 43 3.59 -9.55 -3.89
N TRP A 44 4.83 -9.63 -3.41
CA TRP A 44 5.22 -8.97 -2.17
C TRP A 44 5.20 -7.44 -2.29
N LEU A 45 5.74 -6.88 -3.36
CA LEU A 45 5.81 -5.42 -3.55
C LEU A 45 4.41 -4.80 -3.54
N VAL A 46 3.47 -5.37 -4.28
CA VAL A 46 2.10 -4.87 -4.37
C VAL A 46 1.32 -5.13 -3.08
N TRP A 47 1.53 -6.27 -2.41
CA TRP A 47 0.92 -6.50 -1.10
C TRP A 47 1.46 -5.52 -0.04
N HIS A 48 2.77 -5.31 -0.01
CA HIS A 48 3.46 -4.45 0.95
C HIS A 48 2.97 -3.01 0.87
N LEU A 49 2.98 -2.41 -0.33
CA LEU A 49 2.54 -1.03 -0.50
C LEU A 49 1.07 -0.85 -0.05
N LEU A 50 0.19 -1.78 -0.43
CA LEU A 50 -1.22 -1.72 -0.02
C LEU A 50 -1.40 -1.89 1.48
N ARG A 51 -0.62 -2.77 2.13
CA ARG A 51 -0.63 -2.95 3.59
C ARG A 51 -0.17 -1.69 4.32
N VAL A 52 0.92 -1.07 3.86
CA VAL A 52 1.46 0.16 4.44
C VAL A 52 0.47 1.29 4.31
N GLN A 53 -0.13 1.46 3.13
CA GLN A 53 -1.17 2.45 2.87
C GLN A 53 -2.41 2.22 3.75
N ASP A 54 -2.96 1.01 3.79
CA ASP A 54 -4.11 0.65 4.63
C ASP A 54 -3.87 0.96 6.11
N ALA A 55 -2.77 0.44 6.67
CA ALA A 55 -2.42 0.63 8.07
C ALA A 55 -2.27 2.11 8.44
N GLN A 56 -1.54 2.88 7.62
CA GLN A 56 -1.27 4.28 7.95
C GLN A 56 -2.45 5.20 7.69
N ILE A 57 -3.29 4.93 6.67
CA ILE A 57 -4.53 5.67 6.44
C ILE A 57 -5.53 5.39 7.56
N ALA A 58 -5.69 4.12 7.96
CA ALA A 58 -6.58 3.74 9.06
C ALA A 58 -6.18 4.42 10.38
N ASP A 59 -4.88 4.46 10.69
CA ASP A 59 -4.32 5.16 11.86
C ASP A 59 -4.70 6.65 11.88
N VAL A 60 -4.42 7.39 10.80
CA VAL A 60 -4.73 8.83 10.76
C VAL A 60 -6.22 9.14 10.65
N ALA A 61 -7.03 8.19 10.16
CA ALA A 61 -8.48 8.27 10.10
C ALA A 61 -9.16 7.86 11.40
N GLY A 62 -8.46 7.17 12.31
CA GLY A 62 -9.03 6.60 13.53
C GLY A 62 -10.02 5.46 13.24
N THR A 63 -9.76 4.67 12.21
CA THR A 63 -10.59 3.53 11.78
C THR A 63 -9.82 2.22 11.85
N ASP A 64 -10.54 1.09 11.74
CA ASP A 64 -9.88 -0.21 11.58
C ASP A 64 -9.34 -0.36 10.15
N GLU A 65 -8.22 -1.06 10.00
CA GLU A 65 -7.65 -1.45 8.70
C GLU A 65 -8.66 -2.32 7.92
N VAL A 66 -8.81 -2.09 6.61
CA VAL A 66 -9.67 -2.98 5.80
C VAL A 66 -9.08 -4.38 5.71
N TRP A 67 -7.76 -4.52 5.87
CA TRP A 67 -7.06 -5.79 5.99
C TRP A 67 -7.74 -6.76 6.96
N THR A 68 -8.04 -6.29 8.17
CA THR A 68 -8.69 -7.10 9.22
C THR A 68 -10.20 -6.96 9.20
N SER A 69 -10.73 -5.74 9.06
CA SER A 69 -12.17 -5.48 9.19
C SER A 69 -13.00 -6.01 8.02
N ALA A 70 -12.43 -6.07 6.80
CA ALA A 70 -13.10 -6.60 5.60
C ALA A 70 -12.68 -8.03 5.24
N GLY A 71 -11.87 -8.67 6.11
CA GLY A 71 -11.48 -10.07 6.02
C GLY A 71 -10.43 -10.40 4.96
N TRP A 72 -9.65 -9.42 4.50
CA TRP A 72 -8.58 -9.65 3.54
C TRP A 72 -7.45 -10.51 4.12
N GLN A 73 -7.14 -10.35 5.40
CA GLN A 73 -6.15 -11.16 6.11
C GLN A 73 -6.44 -12.66 5.98
N GLN A 74 -7.70 -13.08 6.17
CA GLN A 74 -8.05 -14.50 6.04
C GLN A 74 -8.10 -14.97 4.58
N ARG A 75 -8.46 -14.09 3.63
CA ARG A 75 -8.48 -14.42 2.19
C ARG A 75 -7.06 -14.62 1.63
N PHE A 76 -6.12 -13.78 2.05
CA PHE A 76 -4.71 -13.91 1.69
C PHE A 76 -4.06 -15.10 2.39
N GLY A 77 -4.38 -15.34 3.67
CA GLY A 77 -3.90 -16.52 4.39
C GLY A 77 -2.38 -16.59 4.53
N LEU A 78 -1.70 -15.45 4.54
CA LEU A 78 -0.25 -15.36 4.70
C LEU A 78 0.18 -15.85 6.08
N PRO A 79 1.38 -16.45 6.22
CA PRO A 79 1.87 -17.02 7.48
C PRO A 79 2.44 -15.94 8.42
N PHE A 80 1.77 -14.81 8.53
CA PHE A 80 2.21 -13.62 9.27
C PHE A 80 1.16 -13.19 10.29
N ASP A 81 1.59 -12.42 11.28
CA ASP A 81 0.68 -11.78 12.21
C ASP A 81 -0.22 -10.77 11.48
N ALA A 82 -1.42 -10.53 12.01
CA ALA A 82 -2.40 -9.68 11.34
C ALA A 82 -1.92 -8.22 11.15
N ALA A 83 -1.03 -7.75 12.03
CA ALA A 83 -0.46 -6.40 11.96
C ALA A 83 0.71 -6.28 10.98
N GLU A 84 1.20 -7.38 10.41
CA GLU A 84 2.36 -7.35 9.50
C GLU A 84 2.04 -6.58 8.22
N THR A 85 2.97 -5.70 7.87
CA THR A 85 2.92 -4.90 6.63
C THR A 85 4.00 -5.29 5.65
N GLY A 86 4.98 -6.10 6.05
CA GLY A 86 6.17 -6.40 5.27
C GLY A 86 7.41 -5.59 5.68
N TYR A 87 7.24 -4.51 6.44
CA TYR A 87 8.37 -3.70 6.88
C TYR A 87 9.36 -4.51 7.72
N GLY A 88 10.62 -4.57 7.28
CA GLY A 88 11.68 -5.30 7.97
C GLY A 88 11.68 -6.81 7.74
N GLN A 89 10.84 -7.34 6.84
CA GLN A 89 10.84 -8.75 6.50
C GLN A 89 12.16 -9.20 5.86
N SER A 90 12.58 -10.41 6.23
CA SER A 90 13.70 -11.13 5.66
C SER A 90 13.41 -11.63 4.24
N SER A 91 14.45 -12.06 3.53
CA SER A 91 14.28 -12.65 2.19
C SER A 91 13.36 -13.87 2.22
N ASP A 92 13.46 -14.74 3.23
CA ASP A 92 12.57 -15.91 3.34
C ASP A 92 11.10 -15.51 3.55
N GLU A 93 10.84 -14.48 4.36
CA GLU A 93 9.48 -13.95 4.58
C GLU A 93 8.92 -13.31 3.31
N VAL A 94 9.72 -12.53 2.58
CA VAL A 94 9.33 -12.01 1.26
C VAL A 94 8.90 -13.16 0.32
N GLY A 95 9.60 -14.30 0.39
CA GLY A 95 9.31 -15.48 -0.42
C GLY A 95 8.07 -16.25 0.02
N ALA A 96 7.60 -16.02 1.25
CA ALA A 96 6.39 -16.63 1.78
C ALA A 96 5.11 -15.91 1.33
N VAL A 97 5.22 -14.75 0.65
CA VAL A 97 4.05 -14.06 0.07
C VAL A 97 3.61 -14.74 -1.22
N THR A 98 2.66 -15.68 -1.06
CA THR A 98 1.95 -16.32 -2.17
C THR A 98 0.55 -15.73 -2.30
N THR A 99 0.19 -15.28 -3.49
CA THR A 99 -1.11 -14.62 -3.74
C THR A 99 -1.53 -14.78 -5.20
N THR A 100 -2.67 -14.20 -5.57
CA THR A 100 -3.15 -14.11 -6.95
C THR A 100 -3.42 -12.67 -7.34
N SER A 101 -3.44 -12.40 -8.64
CA SER A 101 -3.75 -11.07 -9.17
C SER A 101 -5.15 -10.61 -8.76
N GLU A 102 -6.13 -11.52 -8.68
CA GLU A 102 -7.49 -11.21 -8.24
C GLU A 102 -7.54 -10.78 -6.76
N LEU A 103 -6.75 -11.42 -5.89
CA LEU A 103 -6.66 -11.04 -4.48
C LEU A 103 -6.01 -9.66 -4.32
N LEU A 104 -4.90 -9.42 -5.04
CA LEU A 104 -4.20 -8.13 -5.01
C LEU A 104 -5.07 -7.00 -5.56
N VAL A 105 -5.73 -7.20 -6.71
CA VAL A 105 -6.67 -6.21 -7.30
C VAL A 105 -7.83 -5.94 -6.35
N GLY A 106 -8.40 -6.99 -5.75
CA GLY A 106 -9.50 -6.85 -4.80
C GLY A 106 -9.10 -6.01 -3.58
N TYR A 107 -7.92 -6.28 -3.02
CA TYR A 107 -7.39 -5.51 -1.89
C TYR A 107 -7.02 -4.09 -2.30
N ALA A 108 -6.38 -3.90 -3.47
CA ALA A 108 -6.04 -2.58 -4.00
C ALA A 108 -7.27 -1.67 -4.11
N ARG A 109 -8.39 -2.20 -4.61
CA ARG A 109 -9.65 -1.46 -4.68
C ARG A 109 -10.21 -1.08 -3.32
N ALA A 110 -10.14 -2.00 -2.34
CA ALA A 110 -10.61 -1.72 -0.99
C ALA A 110 -9.78 -0.62 -0.31
N VAL A 111 -8.45 -0.70 -0.41
CA VAL A 111 -7.53 0.32 0.13
C VAL A 111 -7.70 1.66 -0.59
N THR A 112 -7.82 1.63 -1.91
CA THR A 112 -8.07 2.84 -2.72
C THR A 112 -9.37 3.50 -2.30
N GLN A 113 -10.44 2.73 -2.12
CA GLN A 113 -11.74 3.28 -1.70
C GLN A 113 -11.63 4.03 -0.37
N VAL A 114 -11.12 3.38 0.69
CA VAL A 114 -11.03 4.02 2.02
C VAL A 114 -10.06 5.19 2.03
N THR A 115 -8.98 5.11 1.24
CA THR A 115 -8.04 6.22 1.08
C THR A 115 -8.72 7.41 0.40
N GLN A 116 -9.43 7.18 -0.70
CA GLN A 116 -10.17 8.22 -1.43
C GLN A 116 -11.23 8.87 -0.54
N GLU A 117 -12.00 8.07 0.20
CA GLU A 117 -13.00 8.58 1.14
C GLU A 117 -12.35 9.48 2.20
N TYR A 118 -11.20 9.10 2.74
CA TYR A 118 -10.47 9.90 3.73
C TYR A 118 -9.93 11.20 3.13
N VAL A 119 -9.15 11.14 2.04
CA VAL A 119 -8.45 12.32 1.51
C VAL A 119 -9.40 13.35 0.92
N ASN A 120 -10.52 12.92 0.31
CA ASN A 120 -11.52 13.84 -0.25
C ASN A 120 -12.31 14.59 0.85
N ALA A 121 -12.29 14.11 2.09
CA ALA A 121 -12.93 14.79 3.22
C ALA A 121 -12.04 15.83 3.90
N LEU A 122 -10.75 15.90 3.56
CA LEU A 122 -9.79 16.80 4.20
C LEU A 122 -9.94 18.24 3.73
N SER A 123 -9.82 19.16 4.70
CA SER A 123 -9.54 20.56 4.44
C SER A 123 -8.03 20.83 4.47
N ASN A 124 -7.61 22.02 4.00
CA ASN A 124 -6.19 22.40 4.08
C ASN A 124 -5.71 22.53 5.54
N ASP A 125 -6.58 22.94 6.47
CA ASP A 125 -6.22 23.13 7.88
C ASP A 125 -5.96 21.78 8.58
N ASP A 126 -6.58 20.69 8.12
CA ASP A 126 -6.36 19.35 8.66
C ASP A 126 -4.92 18.86 8.44
N LEU A 127 -4.24 19.36 7.41
CA LEU A 127 -2.89 18.95 7.03
C LEU A 127 -1.82 19.34 8.07
N ASP A 128 -2.08 20.37 8.86
CA ASP A 128 -1.18 20.85 9.93
C ASP A 128 -1.35 20.06 11.24
N ARG A 129 -2.36 19.18 11.33
CA ARG A 129 -2.58 18.34 12.51
C ARG A 129 -1.37 17.46 12.77
N ILE A 130 -0.85 17.47 14.01
CA ILE A 130 0.20 16.55 14.45
C ILE A 130 -0.40 15.16 14.62
N VAL A 131 0.21 14.15 14.00
CA VAL A 131 -0.22 12.75 14.04
C VAL A 131 0.79 11.85 14.75
N ASP A 132 2.05 12.28 14.90
CA ASP A 132 3.05 11.56 15.69
C ASP A 132 4.05 12.53 16.33
N GLU A 133 4.06 12.57 17.67
CA GLU A 133 4.96 13.41 18.49
C GLU A 133 6.33 12.77 18.76
N SER A 134 6.56 11.54 18.28
CA SER A 134 7.78 10.77 18.56
C SER A 134 8.98 11.19 17.73
N TRP A 135 8.83 12.17 16.84
CA TRP A 135 9.85 12.68 15.92
C TRP A 135 10.16 14.15 16.17
N ASP A 136 11.34 14.61 15.73
CA ASP A 136 11.76 16.01 15.79
C ASP A 136 12.19 16.52 14.39
N PRO A 137 11.38 17.37 13.73
CA PRO A 137 10.08 17.90 14.20
C PRO A 137 8.97 16.83 14.23
N PRO A 138 7.89 17.02 15.02
CA PRO A 138 6.73 16.14 15.01
C PRO A 138 6.13 15.95 13.62
N VAL A 139 5.61 14.75 13.35
CA VAL A 139 5.01 14.42 12.05
C VAL A 139 3.61 15.01 11.97
N THR A 140 3.37 15.85 10.96
CA THR A 140 2.03 16.34 10.62
C THR A 140 1.30 15.37 9.68
N LEU A 141 -0.01 15.53 9.54
CA LEU A 141 -0.81 14.76 8.60
C LEU A 141 -0.29 14.92 7.16
N ALA A 142 0.08 16.13 6.75
CA ALA A 142 0.70 16.35 5.44
C ALA A 142 1.98 15.52 5.26
N VAL A 143 2.88 15.51 6.25
CA VAL A 143 4.11 14.72 6.18
C VAL A 143 3.78 13.24 6.10
N ARG A 144 2.86 12.74 6.93
CA ARG A 144 2.43 11.34 6.91
C ARG A 144 1.85 10.92 5.56
N LEU A 145 0.93 11.72 4.98
CA LEU A 145 0.33 11.41 3.67
C LEU A 145 1.37 11.40 2.55
N VAL A 146 2.34 12.33 2.58
CA VAL A 146 3.47 12.32 1.63
C VAL A 146 4.36 11.10 1.83
N SER A 147 4.61 10.68 3.07
CA SER A 147 5.40 9.46 3.35
C SER A 147 4.72 8.20 2.81
N ILE A 148 3.40 8.09 2.92
CA ILE A 148 2.64 6.98 2.35
C ILE A 148 2.76 7.01 0.82
N LEU A 149 2.51 8.16 0.18
CA LEU A 149 2.64 8.31 -1.29
C LEU A 149 4.05 7.95 -1.79
N ASP A 150 5.08 8.39 -1.09
CA ASP A 150 6.48 8.12 -1.45
C ASP A 150 6.80 6.62 -1.37
N ASP A 151 6.34 5.94 -0.32
CA ASP A 151 6.50 4.48 -0.19
C ASP A 151 5.76 3.74 -1.31
N ASP A 152 4.50 4.08 -1.52
CA ASP A 152 3.64 3.43 -2.51
C ASP A 152 4.21 3.55 -3.92
N LEU A 153 4.61 4.76 -4.33
CA LEU A 153 5.14 5.00 -5.68
C LEU A 153 6.50 4.31 -5.89
N LYS A 154 7.34 4.23 -4.86
CA LYS A 154 8.61 3.51 -4.95
C LYS A 154 8.40 2.02 -5.16
N HIS A 155 7.52 1.39 -4.39
CA HIS A 155 7.25 -0.04 -4.48
C HIS A 155 6.45 -0.40 -5.72
N LEU A 156 5.52 0.47 -6.16
CA LEU A 156 4.83 0.32 -7.43
C LEU A 156 5.82 0.37 -8.61
N GLY A 157 6.70 1.36 -8.65
CA GLY A 157 7.72 1.46 -9.71
C GLY A 157 8.67 0.25 -9.73
N GLN A 158 9.00 -0.32 -8.56
CA GLN A 158 9.74 -1.58 -8.48
C GLN A 158 8.94 -2.74 -9.09
N ALA A 159 7.66 -2.88 -8.75
CA ALA A 159 6.80 -3.95 -9.28
C ALA A 159 6.66 -3.86 -10.80
N GLU A 160 6.43 -2.66 -11.33
CA GLU A 160 6.37 -2.39 -12.78
C GLU A 160 7.69 -2.69 -13.48
N TYR A 161 8.81 -2.33 -12.86
CA TYR A 161 10.14 -2.65 -13.41
C TYR A 161 10.38 -4.16 -13.46
N VAL A 162 10.11 -4.88 -12.37
CA VAL A 162 10.26 -6.33 -12.31
C VAL A 162 9.35 -7.02 -13.32
N LYS A 163 8.09 -6.57 -13.46
CA LYS A 163 7.17 -7.06 -14.50
C LYS A 163 7.74 -6.92 -15.91
N GLY A 164 8.37 -5.79 -16.21
CA GLY A 164 8.99 -5.56 -17.52
C GLY A 164 10.20 -6.45 -17.83
N LEU A 165 10.71 -7.20 -16.84
CA LEU A 165 11.80 -8.15 -16.98
C LEU A 165 11.35 -9.61 -17.11
N LEU A 166 10.06 -9.90 -16.87
CA LEU A 166 9.46 -11.22 -17.08
C LEU A 166 9.23 -11.47 -18.58
#